data_AF-A0AAD0UM18-F1
#
_entry.id   AF-A0AAD0UM18-F1
#
_cell.length_a   1.000
_cell.length_b   1.000
_cell.length_c   1.000
_cell.angle_alpha   90.00
_cell.angle_beta   90.00
_cell.angle_gamma   90.00
#
_symmetry.space_group_name_H-M   'P 1'
#
loop_
_entity.id
_entity.type
_entity.pdbx_description
1 polymer ?
#
loop_
_entity_poly.entity_id
_entity_poly.type
_entity_poly.pdbx_seq_one_letter_code
_entity_poly.pdbx_strand_id
1 'polypeptide(L)'
;MKFLFRFELFIIPFLVFILSTCKISYGFQTIGMPKPDLHDRTGTFMGYDYFLWDCVQGKRTVVYRWEKEMPFLDFDPYHKEEVLCGNVTEFERKNGIGK
;
A
#
# COMPACT_ATOMS: atom_id res chain seq x y z
N MET A 1 -4.08 24.39 -41.75
CA MET A 1 -4.23 23.29 -40.77
C MET A 1 -2.85 22.83 -40.29
N LYS A 2 -2.22 23.54 -39.33
CA LYS A 2 -0.85 23.21 -38.89
C LYS A 2 -0.53 23.61 -37.43
N PHE A 3 -1.55 23.99 -36.66
CA PHE A 3 -1.39 24.49 -35.28
C PHE A 3 -1.91 23.54 -34.19
N LEU A 4 -2.65 22.48 -34.56
CA LEU A 4 -3.18 21.51 -33.59
C LEU A 4 -2.15 20.42 -33.21
N PHE A 5 -1.14 20.18 -34.03
CA PHE A 5 -0.18 19.08 -33.82
C PHE A 5 0.90 19.34 -32.76
N ARG A 6 1.08 20.59 -32.31
CA ARG A 6 2.17 20.98 -31.41
C ARG A 6 1.78 20.98 -29.93
N PHE A 7 0.49 20.97 -29.63
CA PHE A 7 -0.04 20.93 -28.25
C PHE A 7 -0.11 19.50 -27.68
N GLU A 8 -0.39 18.50 -28.53
CA GLU A 8 -0.48 17.08 -28.15
C GLU A 8 0.84 16.51 -27.60
N LEU A 9 1.99 17.02 -28.06
CA LEU A 9 3.33 16.51 -27.70
C LEU A 9 3.79 16.84 -26.28
N PHE A 10 3.18 17.84 -25.61
CA PHE A 10 3.52 18.21 -24.23
C PHE A 10 2.59 17.57 -23.19
N ILE A 11 1.39 17.15 -23.58
CA ILE A 11 0.41 16.57 -22.65
C ILE A 11 0.84 15.17 -22.21
N ILE A 12 1.36 14.37 -23.14
CA ILE A 12 1.77 12.98 -22.91
C ILE A 12 2.85 12.85 -21.82
N PRO A 13 3.99 13.57 -21.84
CA PRO A 13 4.99 13.45 -20.77
C PRO A 13 4.51 13.99 -19.42
N PHE A 14 3.63 15.00 -19.40
CA PHE A 14 3.06 15.54 -18.17
C PHE A 14 2.09 14.56 -17.51
N LEU A 15 1.27 13.86 -18.31
CA LEU A 15 0.37 12.81 -17.82
C LEU A 15 1.12 11.60 -17.24
N VAL A 16 2.23 11.19 -17.88
CA VAL A 16 3.11 10.13 -17.38
C VAL A 16 3.76 10.52 -16.05
N PHE A 17 4.14 11.80 -15.88
CA PHE A 17 4.72 12.31 -14.63
C PHE A 17 3.72 12.41 -13.47
N ILE A 18 2.44 12.68 -13.76
CA ILE A 18 1.37 12.68 -12.75
C ILE A 18 1.05 11.25 -12.29
N LEU A 19 1.06 10.28 -13.21
CA LEU A 19 0.81 8.88 -12.87
C LEU A 19 1.93 8.25 -12.03
N SER A 20 3.19 8.67 -12.22
CA SER A 20 4.33 8.14 -11.46
C SER A 20 4.41 8.63 -10.01
N THR A 21 3.63 9.64 -9.62
CA THR A 21 3.66 10.23 -8.27
C THR A 21 2.41 9.92 -7.43
N CYS A 22 1.54 9.04 -7.91
CA CYS A 22 0.32 8.67 -7.20
C CYS A 22 0.65 7.77 -6.00
N LYS A 23 0.61 8.34 -4.79
CA LYS A 23 0.75 7.58 -3.54
C LYS A 23 -0.55 6.82 -3.26
N ILE A 24 -0.49 5.50 -3.12
CA ILE A 24 -1.68 4.71 -2.83
C ILE A 24 -1.99 4.83 -1.34
N SER A 25 -2.96 5.68 -1.00
CA SER A 25 -3.42 5.83 0.38
C SER A 25 -3.96 4.52 0.94
N TYR A 26 -3.80 4.30 2.25
CA TYR A 26 -4.45 3.24 3.01
C TYR A 26 -5.94 3.08 2.63
N GLY A 27 -6.68 4.18 2.55
CA GLY A 27 -8.11 4.16 2.24
C GLY A 27 -8.43 3.63 0.83
N PHE A 28 -7.51 3.74 -0.12
CA PHE A 28 -7.66 3.13 -1.44
C PHE A 28 -7.36 1.63 -1.40
N GLN A 29 -6.36 1.21 -0.63
CA GLN A 29 -5.97 -0.20 -0.48
C GLN A 29 -7.03 -1.04 0.27
N THR A 30 -7.79 -0.39 1.16
CA THR A 30 -8.80 -1.02 2.02
C THR A 30 -10.23 -0.65 1.63
N ILE A 31 -10.45 -0.09 0.44
CA ILE A 31 -11.79 0.33 0.01
C ILE A 31 -12.73 -0.88 -0.05
N GLY A 32 -13.90 -0.78 0.59
CA GLY A 32 -14.87 -1.88 0.66
C GLY A 32 -14.48 -3.05 1.58
N MET A 33 -13.35 -2.96 2.30
CA MET A 33 -13.01 -3.89 3.37
C MET A 33 -13.72 -3.48 4.67
N PRO A 34 -14.09 -4.45 5.54
CA PRO A 34 -14.61 -4.14 6.87
C PRO A 34 -13.49 -3.55 7.76
N LYS A 35 -13.82 -3.20 9.00
CA LYS A 35 -12.80 -2.85 10.01
C LYS A 35 -11.79 -4.01 10.13
N PRO A 36 -10.47 -3.74 10.26
CA PRO A 36 -9.48 -4.78 10.48
C PRO A 36 -9.75 -5.54 11.78
N ASP A 37 -9.46 -6.84 11.75
CA ASP A 37 -9.58 -7.75 12.89
C ASP A 37 -8.52 -7.45 13.94
N LEU A 38 -7.30 -7.13 13.48
CA LEU A 38 -6.19 -6.72 14.33
C LEU A 38 -5.50 -5.48 13.75
N HIS A 39 -5.15 -4.56 14.63
CA HIS A 39 -4.35 -3.39 14.29
C HIS A 39 -3.45 -3.08 15.48
N ASP A 40 -2.15 -2.98 15.22
CA ASP A 40 -1.16 -2.66 16.24
C ASP A 40 0.03 -1.93 15.63
N ARG A 41 0.76 -1.23 16.49
CA ARG A 41 1.95 -0.44 16.13
C ARG A 41 3.09 -0.81 17.06
N THR A 42 4.19 -1.27 16.48
CA THR A 42 5.34 -1.76 17.26
C THR A 42 6.19 -0.67 17.90
N GLY A 43 6.21 0.56 17.36
CA GLY A 43 6.96 1.67 17.95
C GLY A 43 6.94 2.95 17.12
N THR A 44 7.44 4.04 17.70
CA THR A 44 7.52 5.36 17.06
C THR A 44 8.84 5.64 16.34
N PHE A 45 9.84 4.75 16.46
CA PHE A 45 11.14 4.87 15.81
C PHE A 45 11.56 3.52 15.26
N MET A 46 11.88 3.45 13.96
CA MET A 46 12.17 2.19 13.26
C MET A 46 11.10 1.09 13.55
N GLY A 47 9.85 1.50 13.68
CA GLY A 47 8.71 0.61 13.87
C GLY A 47 7.90 0.43 12.60
N TYR A 48 6.77 -0.24 12.74
CA TYR A 48 5.75 -0.33 11.73
C TYR A 48 4.36 -0.30 12.35
N ASP A 49 3.41 0.17 11.55
CA ASP A 49 1.99 0.11 11.79
C ASP A 49 1.37 -0.93 10.86
N TYR A 50 0.48 -1.78 11.36
CA TYR A 50 -0.17 -2.80 10.54
C TYR A 50 -1.65 -2.97 10.84
N PHE A 51 -2.36 -3.45 9.83
CA PHE A 51 -3.80 -3.73 9.83
C PHE A 51 -3.99 -5.10 9.20
N LEU A 52 -4.66 -5.99 9.91
CA LEU A 52 -4.82 -7.38 9.52
C LEU A 52 -6.30 -7.73 9.41
N TRP A 53 -6.63 -8.42 8.33
CA TRP A 53 -7.90 -9.09 8.10
C TRP A 53 -7.63 -10.57 7.93
N ASP A 54 -8.21 -11.39 8.80
CA ASP A 54 -7.93 -12.83 8.86
C ASP A 54 -8.51 -13.56 7.64
N CYS A 55 -9.80 -13.31 7.33
CA CYS A 55 -10.43 -13.88 6.15
C CYS A 55 -11.58 -13.01 5.64
N VAL A 56 -11.26 -12.07 4.75
CA VAL A 56 -12.24 -11.23 4.06
C VAL A 56 -12.23 -11.59 2.58
N GLN A 57 -13.41 -11.89 2.03
CA GLN A 57 -13.57 -12.28 0.62
C GLN A 57 -12.67 -13.47 0.21
N GLY A 58 -12.43 -14.41 1.13
CA GLY A 58 -11.58 -15.59 0.88
C GLY A 58 -10.07 -15.31 0.92
N LYS A 59 -9.66 -14.13 1.39
CA LYS A 59 -8.25 -13.75 1.54
C LYS A 59 -7.94 -13.30 2.96
N ARG A 60 -6.76 -13.69 3.43
CA ARG A 60 -6.07 -13.01 4.53
C ARG A 60 -5.31 -11.82 3.95
N THR A 61 -5.50 -10.65 4.51
CA THR A 61 -4.91 -9.41 4.02
C THR A 61 -4.19 -8.70 5.14
N VAL A 62 -2.95 -8.29 4.90
CA VAL A 62 -2.24 -7.36 5.78
C VAL A 62 -1.92 -6.10 4.99
N VAL A 63 -2.22 -4.96 5.59
CA VAL A 63 -1.75 -3.65 5.12
C VAL A 63 -0.82 -3.11 6.18
N TYR A 64 0.39 -2.71 5.81
CA TYR A 64 1.38 -2.23 6.77
C TYR A 64 2.13 -1.01 6.24
N ARG A 65 2.68 -0.25 7.15
CA ARG A 65 3.47 0.94 6.87
C ARG A 65 4.67 1.00 7.80
N TRP A 66 5.84 1.26 7.25
CA TRP A 66 7.03 1.55 8.04
C TRP A 66 7.02 3.00 8.55
N GLU A 67 7.64 3.22 9.71
CA GLU A 67 7.88 4.56 10.23
C GLU A 67 8.81 5.37 9.31
N LYS A 68 8.60 6.69 9.26
CA LYS A 68 9.29 7.59 8.31
C LYS A 68 10.81 7.62 8.48
N GLU A 69 11.28 7.27 9.67
CA GLU A 69 12.69 7.24 10.04
C GLU A 69 13.42 6.00 9.48
N MET A 70 12.69 5.00 8.97
CA MET A 70 13.32 3.89 8.26
C MET A 70 13.84 4.33 6.89
N PRO A 71 15.04 3.87 6.47
CA PRO A 71 15.69 4.31 5.23
C PRO A 71 15.05 3.75 3.94
N PHE A 72 13.79 3.31 4.01
CA PHE A 72 13.07 2.78 2.86
C PHE A 72 12.59 3.96 2.00
N LEU A 73 13.28 4.15 0.87
CA LEU A 73 12.96 5.07 -0.23
C LEU A 73 11.71 4.61 -1.01
N ASP A 74 10.70 4.07 -0.32
CA ASP A 74 9.46 3.68 -0.97
C ASP A 74 8.55 4.90 -1.11
N PHE A 75 8.17 5.16 -2.35
CA PHE A 75 7.25 6.25 -2.71
C PHE A 75 5.84 6.01 -2.16
N ASP A 76 5.50 4.75 -1.84
CA ASP A 76 4.25 4.34 -1.21
C ASP A 76 4.47 4.03 0.28
N PRO A 77 3.85 4.79 1.21
CA PRO A 77 4.01 4.52 2.63
C PRO A 77 3.23 3.27 3.10
N TYR A 78 2.24 2.77 2.34
CA TYR A 78 1.46 1.60 2.72
C TYR A 78 1.71 0.45 1.75
N HIS A 79 2.02 -0.72 2.28
CA HIS A 79 2.18 -1.95 1.53
C HIS A 79 1.03 -2.89 1.86
N LYS A 80 0.57 -3.65 0.85
CA LYS A 80 -0.49 -4.63 0.99
C LYS A 80 0.00 -6.01 0.56
N GLU A 81 -0.18 -7.00 1.42
CA GLU A 81 0.03 -8.41 1.11
C GLU A 81 -1.28 -9.18 1.28
N GLU A 82 -1.55 -10.09 0.34
CA GLU A 82 -2.74 -10.93 0.34
C GLU A 82 -2.36 -12.39 0.12
N VAL A 83 -2.96 -13.29 0.91
CA VAL A 83 -2.86 -14.73 0.73
C VAL A 83 -4.24 -15.37 0.89
N LEU A 84 -4.39 -16.63 0.47
CA LEU A 84 -5.62 -17.38 0.75
C LEU A 84 -5.83 -17.55 2.26
N CYS A 85 -7.08 -17.55 2.71
CA CYS A 85 -7.38 -17.76 4.13
C CYS A 85 -6.73 -19.04 4.67
N GLY A 86 -6.26 -18.98 5.91
CA GLY A 86 -5.50 -20.06 6.57
C GLY A 86 -4.02 -20.09 6.25
N ASN A 87 -3.55 -19.30 5.28
CA ASN A 87 -2.12 -19.03 5.07
C ASN A 87 -1.71 -17.73 5.75
N VAL A 88 -0.41 -17.60 6.03
CA VAL A 88 0.18 -16.42 6.67
C VAL A 88 0.95 -15.63 5.61
N THR A 89 0.83 -14.30 5.64
CA THR A 89 1.58 -13.44 4.70
C THR A 89 3.07 -13.43 5.01
N GLU A 90 3.90 -12.99 4.05
CA GLU A 90 5.35 -12.97 4.26
C GLU A 90 5.74 -11.97 5.34
N PHE A 91 5.06 -10.81 5.36
CA PHE A 91 5.21 -9.80 6.40
C PHE A 91 4.92 -10.37 7.80
N GLU A 92 3.81 -11.08 7.96
CA GLU A 92 3.44 -11.69 9.23
C GLU A 92 4.47 -12.74 9.67
N ARG A 93 4.92 -13.59 8.74
CA ARG A 93 5.95 -14.60 9.02
C ARG A 93 7.28 -13.97 9.45
N LYS A 94 7.71 -12.89 8.79
CA LYS A 94 8.97 -12.19 9.10
C LYS A 94 8.93 -11.48 10.45
N ASN A 95 7.76 -10.95 10.80
CA ASN A 95 7.60 -10.10 11.99
C ASN A 95 6.94 -10.82 13.19
N GLY A 96 6.55 -12.08 13.03
CA GLY A 96 5.94 -12.88 14.11
C GLY A 96 4.54 -12.40 14.50
N ILE A 97 3.79 -11.85 13.56
CA ILE A 97 2.44 -11.28 13.76
C ILE A 97 1.38 -12.31 13.39
N GLY A 98 0.22 -12.29 14.06
CA GLY A 98 -0.98 -13.01 13.60
C GLY A 98 -0.89 -14.54 13.68
N LYS A 99 -0.60 -15.06 14.88
CA LYS A 99 -0.67 -16.50 15.17
C LYS A 99 -2.05 -17.11 14.96
#